data_AF-A0A6B0WWV7-F1
#
_entry.id   AF-A0A6B0WWV7-F1
#
_cell.length_a   1.000
_cell.length_b   1.000
_cell.length_c   1.000
_cell.angle_alpha   90.00
_cell.angle_beta   90.00
_cell.angle_gamma   90.00
#
_symmetry.space_group_name_H-M   'P 1'
#
loop_
_entity.id
_entity.type
_entity.pdbx_description
1 polymer ?
#
loop_
_entity_poly.entity_id
_entity_poly.type
_entity_poly.pdbx_seq_one_letter_code
_entity_poly.pdbx_strand_id
1 'polypeptide(L)'
;MPQISIGKMLEDYSDQLSLSSVAGQEGIGNTLSTSDVHRPGLALAGFLGLFTFDRVQVMGNTEMLYLASLDPDVCRQTLETIFQFDIPCMVITDGNEVLPVMVELSNARHIPLLTTPFATTKFAHLFSHYLDDVFAPRTAIHGSLVDVYGIGLLFVGASGIGKSEIAVDLVERGHRLVADDVVLVSRKLQGIVVGSSGETLRDHIEIRGLGILNVRNMFGVRAVRMQKRIEVVVKLIKWDETAAYDRIGLDEDWVSILDLEVPQVTVPIYPGKNITVIAETIALNYQLKIQGYHTAQEFNRRLVERMKNKIRDDMSIRADIE
;
A
#
# COMPACT_ATOMS: atom_id res chain seq x y z
N MET A 1 18.58 -2.77 4.80
CA MET A 1 17.59 -1.94 4.10
C MET A 1 17.29 -2.60 2.76
N PRO A 2 16.05 -2.57 2.26
CA PRO A 2 15.77 -3.08 0.94
C PRO A 2 16.57 -2.28 -0.10
N GLN A 3 17.09 -2.96 -1.12
CA GLN A 3 17.88 -2.35 -2.19
C GLN A 3 17.32 -2.80 -3.54
N ILE A 4 17.37 -1.91 -4.53
CA ILE A 4 17.01 -2.22 -5.92
C ILE A 4 18.14 -1.80 -6.86
N SER A 5 18.49 -2.65 -7.82
CA SER A 5 19.46 -2.32 -8.86
C SER A 5 18.86 -1.37 -9.91
N ILE A 6 19.67 -0.51 -10.51
CA ILE A 6 19.26 0.35 -11.63
C ILE A 6 18.72 -0.48 -12.81
N GLY A 7 19.28 -1.65 -13.09
CA GLY A 7 18.78 -2.55 -14.15
C GLY A 7 17.33 -2.96 -13.94
N LYS A 8 17.04 -3.49 -12.76
CA LYS A 8 15.66 -3.83 -12.38
C LYS A 8 14.71 -2.64 -12.44
N MET A 9 15.16 -1.45 -12.02
CA MET A 9 14.37 -0.22 -12.14
C MET A 9 14.06 0.15 -13.60
N LEU A 10 15.03 -0.01 -14.50
CA LEU A 10 14.82 0.21 -15.93
C LEU A 10 13.87 -0.83 -16.52
N GLU A 11 14.01 -2.11 -16.17
CA GLU A 11 13.10 -3.17 -16.65
C GLU A 11 11.65 -2.97 -16.16
N ASP A 12 11.47 -2.67 -14.88
CA ASP A 12 10.15 -2.58 -14.26
C ASP A 12 9.41 -1.28 -14.64
N TYR A 13 10.13 -0.20 -14.97
CA TYR A 13 9.55 1.15 -15.00
C TYR A 13 10.08 2.10 -16.09
N SER A 14 10.90 1.64 -17.06
CA SER A 14 11.39 2.48 -18.17
C SER A 14 10.25 3.16 -18.93
N ASP A 15 9.17 2.42 -19.18
CA ASP A 15 8.06 2.89 -20.01
C ASP A 15 7.24 3.98 -19.29
N GLN A 16 7.03 3.82 -17.99
CA GLN A 16 6.25 4.78 -17.19
C GLN A 16 7.03 6.06 -16.88
N LEU A 17 8.35 5.97 -16.72
CA LEU A 17 9.22 7.14 -16.49
C LEU A 17 9.81 7.70 -17.80
N SER A 18 9.58 7.03 -18.93
CA SER A 18 10.16 7.33 -20.24
C SER A 18 11.68 7.51 -20.14
N LEU A 19 12.34 6.59 -19.41
CA LEU A 19 13.78 6.62 -19.19
C LEU A 19 14.52 5.96 -20.35
N SER A 20 15.56 6.64 -20.85
CA SER A 20 16.47 6.10 -21.86
C SER A 20 17.89 6.11 -21.33
N SER A 21 18.62 5.00 -21.47
CA SER A 21 20.04 4.95 -21.11
C SER A 21 20.89 5.52 -22.24
N VAL A 22 21.74 6.49 -21.91
CA VAL A 22 22.63 7.17 -22.86
C VAL A 22 24.09 6.70 -22.71
N ALA A 23 24.54 6.47 -21.47
CA ALA A 23 25.91 6.05 -21.17
C ALA A 23 25.98 5.25 -19.85
N GLY A 24 27.15 4.67 -19.56
CA GLY A 24 27.42 3.99 -18.29
C GLY A 24 26.68 2.67 -18.11
N GLN A 25 26.44 1.92 -19.20
CA GLN A 25 25.69 0.66 -19.15
C GLN A 25 26.32 -0.41 -18.25
N GLU A 26 27.64 -0.37 -18.06
CA GLU A 26 28.34 -1.27 -17.15
C GLU A 26 27.99 -1.02 -15.67
N GLY A 27 27.41 0.15 -15.35
CA GLY A 27 26.95 0.53 -14.02
C GLY A 27 25.52 0.13 -13.68
N ILE A 28 24.82 -0.60 -14.57
CA ILE A 28 23.40 -0.97 -14.38
C ILE A 28 23.18 -1.81 -13.09
N GLY A 29 24.24 -2.45 -12.58
CA GLY A 29 24.23 -3.17 -11.30
C GLY A 29 24.21 -2.29 -10.05
N ASN A 30 24.40 -0.98 -10.17
CA ASN A 30 24.40 -0.05 -9.03
C ASN A 30 23.08 -0.13 -8.27
N THR A 31 23.13 0.00 -6.94
CA THR A 31 21.97 -0.19 -6.06
C THR A 31 21.48 1.10 -5.44
N LEU A 32 20.16 1.24 -5.36
CA LEU A 32 19.46 2.30 -4.63
C LEU A 32 18.91 1.76 -3.32
N SER A 33 19.05 2.55 -2.26
CA SER A 33 18.54 2.26 -0.91
C SER A 33 17.51 3.30 -0.41
N THR A 34 17.32 4.40 -1.14
CA THR A 34 16.47 5.53 -0.75
C THR A 34 15.53 5.92 -1.88
N SER A 35 14.31 6.37 -1.55
CA SER A 35 13.34 6.91 -2.53
C SER A 35 13.53 8.39 -2.87
N ASP A 36 14.41 9.07 -2.14
CA ASP A 36 14.72 10.48 -2.37
C ASP A 36 15.65 10.68 -3.57
N VAL A 37 15.42 11.77 -4.30
CA VAL A 37 16.33 12.29 -5.33
C VAL A 37 17.15 13.44 -4.79
N HIS A 38 18.34 13.65 -5.34
CA HIS A 38 19.18 14.79 -5.02
C HIS A 38 19.42 15.65 -6.26
N ARG A 39 19.39 16.98 -6.08
CA ARG A 39 19.69 17.96 -7.13
C ARG A 39 21.02 18.64 -6.82
N PRO A 40 22.10 18.39 -7.58
CA PRO A 40 23.44 18.81 -7.23
C PRO A 40 23.74 20.30 -7.51
N GLY A 41 22.77 21.20 -7.39
CA GLY A 41 22.96 22.63 -7.72
C GLY A 41 24.13 23.29 -6.98
N LEU A 42 24.19 23.15 -5.65
CA LEU A 42 25.30 23.69 -4.84
C LEU A 42 26.61 22.90 -4.99
N ALA A 43 26.51 21.60 -5.25
CA ALA A 43 27.68 20.75 -5.49
C ALA A 43 28.39 21.16 -6.79
N LEU A 44 27.62 21.50 -7.83
CA LEU A 44 28.14 22.06 -9.08
C LEU A 44 28.86 23.39 -8.89
N ALA A 45 28.47 24.18 -7.88
CA ALA A 45 29.13 25.42 -7.50
C ALA A 45 30.35 25.23 -6.56
N GLY A 46 30.73 23.98 -6.27
CA GLY A 46 31.90 23.64 -5.44
C GLY A 46 31.62 23.44 -3.95
N PHE A 47 30.36 23.51 -3.50
CA PHE A 47 30.00 23.25 -2.11
C PHE A 47 29.57 21.78 -1.90
N LEU A 48 30.50 20.95 -1.42
CA LEU A 48 30.29 19.50 -1.24
C LEU A 48 29.87 19.07 0.18
N GLY A 49 29.76 20.00 1.12
CA GLY A 49 29.54 19.68 2.55
C GLY A 49 28.25 18.91 2.87
N LEU A 50 27.24 18.96 1.98
CA LEU A 50 25.96 18.25 2.10
C LEU A 50 25.64 17.41 0.85
N PHE A 51 26.67 17.00 0.10
CA PHE A 51 26.45 16.25 -1.13
C PHE A 51 26.00 14.81 -0.81
N THR A 52 24.71 14.53 -1.00
CA THR A 52 24.11 13.20 -0.81
C THR A 52 24.27 12.35 -2.07
N PHE A 53 25.50 11.88 -2.28
CA PHE A 53 25.91 11.12 -3.48
C PHE A 53 25.26 9.74 -3.57
N ASP A 54 24.80 9.18 -2.45
CA ASP A 54 24.12 7.88 -2.32
C ASP A 54 22.71 7.85 -2.94
N ARG A 55 22.22 9.02 -3.38
CA ARG A 55 20.90 9.21 -4.01
C ARG A 55 21.03 9.36 -5.52
N VAL A 56 19.91 9.16 -6.23
CA VAL A 56 19.84 9.50 -7.66
C VAL A 56 20.09 10.99 -7.85
N GLN A 57 21.05 11.32 -8.72
CA GLN A 57 21.37 12.70 -9.06
C GLN A 57 20.51 13.16 -10.23
N VAL A 58 19.74 14.24 -10.04
CA VAL A 58 18.85 14.78 -11.05
C VAL A 58 19.39 16.10 -11.58
N MET A 59 19.65 16.14 -12.88
CA MET A 59 20.16 17.28 -13.62
C MET A 59 19.02 17.91 -14.43
N GLY A 60 18.43 18.98 -13.90
CA GLY A 60 17.36 19.72 -14.56
C GLY A 60 17.85 20.95 -15.29
N ASN A 61 16.90 21.80 -15.71
CA ASN A 61 17.19 23.00 -16.49
C ASN A 61 18.20 23.94 -15.79
N THR A 62 18.12 24.08 -14.47
CA THR A 62 19.02 24.95 -13.70
C THR A 62 20.45 24.43 -13.72
N GLU A 63 20.62 23.14 -13.43
CA GLU A 63 21.92 22.48 -13.38
C GLU A 63 22.58 22.43 -14.77
N MET A 64 21.80 22.09 -15.80
CA MET A 64 22.29 22.04 -17.18
C MET A 64 22.62 23.42 -17.74
N LEU A 65 21.80 24.44 -17.46
CA LEU A 65 22.08 25.82 -17.87
C LEU A 65 23.34 26.37 -17.18
N TYR A 66 23.53 26.06 -15.89
CA TYR A 66 24.75 26.43 -15.17
C TYR A 66 25.98 25.81 -15.81
N LEU A 67 25.97 24.49 -16.07
CA LEU A 67 27.08 23.81 -16.74
C LEU A 67 27.38 24.36 -18.15
N ALA A 68 26.33 24.70 -18.90
CA ALA A 68 26.47 25.31 -20.22
C ALA A 68 27.03 26.75 -20.18
N SER A 69 26.93 27.45 -19.04
CA SER A 69 27.45 28.81 -18.86
C SER A 69 28.93 28.87 -18.46
N LEU A 70 29.53 27.74 -18.06
CA LEU A 70 30.92 27.65 -17.63
C LEU A 70 31.86 27.49 -18.83
N ASP A 71 33.11 27.92 -18.67
CA ASP A 71 34.18 27.59 -19.60
C ASP A 71 34.37 26.06 -19.67
N PRO A 72 34.67 25.47 -20.85
CA PRO A 72 34.77 24.02 -21.01
C PRO A 72 35.71 23.31 -20.03
N ASP A 73 36.84 23.93 -19.70
CA ASP A 73 37.81 23.38 -18.74
C ASP A 73 37.26 23.37 -17.31
N VAL A 74 36.55 24.43 -16.91
CA VAL A 74 35.93 24.53 -15.58
C VAL A 74 34.75 23.56 -15.47
N CYS A 75 33.93 23.47 -16.52
CA CYS A 75 32.83 22.51 -16.60
C CYS A 75 33.32 21.06 -16.41
N ARG A 76 34.42 20.69 -17.07
CA ARG A 76 35.05 19.38 -16.92
C ARG A 76 35.50 19.12 -15.48
N GLN A 77 36.23 20.06 -14.86
CA GLN A 77 36.69 19.92 -13.48
C GLN A 77 35.53 19.78 -12.48
N THR A 78 34.47 20.56 -12.66
CA THR A 78 33.26 20.46 -11.83
C THR A 78 32.61 19.10 -11.95
N LEU A 79 32.45 18.57 -13.17
CA LEU A 79 31.87 17.24 -13.38
C LEU A 79 32.78 16.13 -12.85
N GLU A 80 34.08 16.21 -13.04
CA GLU A 80 35.05 15.26 -12.45
C GLU A 80 34.94 15.21 -10.93
N THR A 81 34.71 16.36 -10.29
CA THR A 81 34.50 16.47 -8.83
C THR A 81 33.20 15.80 -8.38
N ILE A 82 32.17 15.73 -9.21
CA ILE A 82 30.91 15.04 -8.88
C ILE A 82 31.02 13.54 -9.18
N PHE A 83 31.58 13.18 -10.33
CA PHE A 83 31.75 11.79 -10.76
C PHE A 83 32.83 11.03 -9.98
N GLN A 84 33.58 11.70 -9.09
CA GLN A 84 34.49 11.01 -8.16
C GLN A 84 33.76 10.22 -7.06
N PHE A 85 32.49 10.56 -6.79
CA PHE A 85 31.66 9.88 -5.80
C PHE A 85 30.94 8.68 -6.42
N ASP A 86 30.62 7.68 -5.60
CA ASP A 86 29.90 6.48 -6.00
C ASP A 86 28.40 6.77 -6.16
N ILE A 87 28.06 7.47 -7.24
CA ILE A 87 26.68 7.85 -7.57
C ILE A 87 25.95 6.64 -8.16
N PRO A 88 24.76 6.26 -7.65
CA PRO A 88 24.04 5.10 -8.14
C PRO A 88 23.59 5.28 -9.60
N CYS A 89 23.03 6.45 -9.94
CA CYS A 89 22.79 6.88 -11.31
C CYS A 89 22.58 8.40 -11.40
N MET A 90 22.73 8.93 -12.61
CA MET A 90 22.45 10.32 -12.94
C MET A 90 21.34 10.40 -13.99
N VAL A 91 20.34 11.24 -13.75
CA VAL A 91 19.17 11.42 -14.63
C VAL A 91 19.11 12.86 -15.11
N ILE A 92 19.09 13.04 -16.42
CA ILE A 92 18.89 14.34 -17.07
C ILE A 92 17.40 14.48 -17.41
N THR A 93 16.76 15.49 -16.85
CA THR A 93 15.32 15.75 -16.99
C THR A 93 15.04 16.80 -18.06
N ASP A 94 13.75 17.03 -18.32
CA ASP A 94 13.25 18.06 -19.25
C ASP A 94 13.72 17.86 -20.72
N GLY A 95 14.23 16.67 -21.06
CA GLY A 95 14.78 16.40 -22.40
C GLY A 95 16.03 17.21 -22.74
N ASN A 96 16.77 17.68 -21.73
CA ASN A 96 17.99 18.44 -21.93
C ASN A 96 19.06 17.63 -22.68
N GLU A 97 19.86 18.34 -23.48
CA GLU A 97 20.93 17.73 -24.27
C GLU A 97 22.09 17.30 -23.36
N VAL A 98 22.57 16.07 -23.55
CA VAL A 98 23.63 15.48 -22.74
C VAL A 98 24.98 16.01 -23.21
N LEU A 99 25.76 16.62 -22.31
CA LEU A 99 27.10 17.11 -22.64
C LEU A 99 28.05 15.93 -22.94
N PRO A 100 28.91 16.02 -23.98
CA PRO A 100 29.85 14.94 -24.32
C PRO A 100 30.76 14.52 -23.16
N VAL A 101 31.21 15.49 -22.36
CA VAL A 101 32.04 15.23 -21.17
C VAL A 101 31.31 14.39 -20.11
N MET A 102 29.99 14.51 -19.98
CA MET A 102 29.21 13.66 -19.06
C MET A 102 29.18 12.21 -19.52
N VAL A 103 29.10 11.98 -20.84
CA VAL A 103 29.15 10.63 -21.44
C VAL A 103 30.52 9.99 -21.21
N GLU A 104 31.60 10.73 -21.44
CA GLU A 104 32.96 10.27 -21.18
C GLU A 104 33.15 9.85 -19.72
N LEU A 105 32.78 10.72 -18.77
CA LEU A 105 32.94 10.47 -17.33
C LEU A 105 32.02 9.35 -16.83
N SER A 106 30.78 9.29 -17.32
CA SER A 106 29.82 8.23 -17.01
C SER A 106 30.33 6.85 -17.40
N ASN A 107 30.90 6.71 -18.60
CA ASN A 107 31.50 5.45 -19.04
C ASN A 107 32.76 5.11 -18.24
N ALA A 108 33.64 6.09 -17.99
CA ALA A 108 34.88 5.86 -17.24
C ALA A 108 34.66 5.46 -15.77
N ARG A 109 33.55 5.92 -15.16
CA ARG A 109 33.21 5.65 -13.75
C ARG A 109 32.13 4.61 -13.57
N HIS A 110 31.62 4.02 -14.66
CA HIS A 110 30.52 3.06 -14.65
C HIS A 110 29.29 3.60 -13.87
N ILE A 111 28.92 4.86 -14.13
CA ILE A 111 27.72 5.48 -13.53
C ILE A 111 26.65 5.57 -14.62
N PRO A 112 25.48 4.90 -14.49
CA PRO A 112 24.42 4.99 -15.48
C PRO A 112 23.94 6.41 -15.69
N LEU A 113 23.97 6.86 -16.94
CA LEU A 113 23.44 8.16 -17.37
C LEU A 113 22.14 7.94 -18.11
N LEU A 114 21.06 8.46 -17.55
CA LEU A 114 19.70 8.30 -18.05
C LEU A 114 19.12 9.64 -18.47
N THR A 115 18.22 9.65 -19.45
CA THR A 115 17.45 10.82 -19.85
C THR A 115 15.96 10.56 -19.74
N THR A 116 15.19 11.59 -19.42
CA THR A 116 13.72 11.57 -19.46
C THR A 116 13.18 12.88 -20.03
N PRO A 117 12.11 12.83 -20.84
CA PRO A 117 11.43 14.04 -21.31
C PRO A 117 10.61 14.73 -20.21
N PHE A 118 10.45 14.13 -19.04
CA PHE A 118 9.66 14.72 -17.98
C PHE A 118 10.37 15.85 -17.26
N ALA A 119 9.59 16.86 -16.89
CA ALA A 119 10.05 17.94 -16.04
C ALA A 119 10.56 17.41 -14.70
N THR A 120 11.60 18.06 -14.18
CA THR A 120 12.29 17.68 -12.93
C THR A 120 11.35 17.32 -11.78
N THR A 121 10.36 18.18 -11.48
CA THR A 121 9.39 17.95 -10.40
C THR A 121 8.49 16.73 -10.65
N LYS A 122 8.06 16.54 -11.91
CA LYS A 122 7.22 15.40 -12.30
C LYS A 122 8.01 14.09 -12.19
N PHE A 123 9.24 14.08 -12.68
CA PHE A 123 10.14 12.92 -12.55
C PHE A 123 10.35 12.56 -11.08
N ALA A 124 10.74 13.52 -10.24
CA ALA A 124 10.98 13.29 -8.81
C ALA A 124 9.75 12.68 -8.12
N HIS A 125 8.55 13.19 -8.39
CA HIS A 125 7.32 12.66 -7.81
C HIS A 125 7.02 11.23 -8.25
N LEU A 126 7.12 10.93 -9.56
CA LEU A 126 6.88 9.57 -10.07
C LEU A 126 7.93 8.59 -9.57
N PHE A 127 9.19 9.04 -9.52
CA PHE A 127 10.33 8.25 -9.08
C PHE A 127 10.23 7.87 -7.59
N SER A 128 9.97 8.85 -6.72
CA SER A 128 9.77 8.59 -5.31
C SER A 128 8.59 7.65 -5.10
N HIS A 129 7.44 7.92 -5.73
CA HIS A 129 6.25 7.04 -5.63
C HIS A 129 6.55 5.58 -6.03
N TYR A 130 7.35 5.36 -7.08
CA TYR A 130 7.79 4.02 -7.47
C TYR A 130 8.65 3.37 -6.39
N LEU A 131 9.71 4.05 -5.95
CA LEU A 131 10.62 3.50 -4.95
C LEU A 131 9.93 3.27 -3.60
N ASP A 132 8.97 4.11 -3.25
CA ASP A 132 8.17 3.93 -2.05
C ASP A 132 7.32 2.65 -2.11
N ASP A 133 6.83 2.27 -3.29
CA ASP A 133 6.11 1.00 -3.47
C ASP A 133 7.06 -0.22 -3.44
N VAL A 134 8.26 -0.08 -4.00
CA VAL A 134 9.32 -1.10 -3.99
C VAL A 134 9.83 -1.34 -2.57
N PHE A 135 10.03 -0.27 -1.81
CA PHE A 135 10.56 -0.31 -0.44
C PHE A 135 9.46 -0.43 0.63
N ALA A 136 8.19 -0.44 0.24
CA ALA A 136 7.06 -0.61 1.14
C ALA A 136 7.25 -1.85 2.02
N PRO A 137 7.11 -1.73 3.37
CA PRO A 137 7.11 -2.89 4.25
C PRO A 137 6.05 -3.90 3.82
N ARG A 138 6.42 -5.18 3.81
CA ARG A 138 5.58 -6.29 3.34
C ARG A 138 5.54 -7.43 4.35
N THR A 139 4.38 -8.08 4.44
CA THR A 139 4.18 -9.32 5.20
C THR A 139 3.19 -10.21 4.46
N ALA A 140 3.08 -11.47 4.87
CA ALA A 140 2.09 -12.41 4.37
C ALA A 140 1.17 -12.84 5.51
N ILE A 141 -0.14 -12.77 5.29
CA ILE A 141 -1.15 -13.19 6.27
C ILE A 141 -1.93 -14.37 5.69
N HIS A 142 -2.11 -15.43 6.47
CA HIS A 142 -2.99 -16.52 6.07
C HIS A 142 -4.45 -16.11 6.25
N GLY A 143 -5.22 -16.16 5.17
CA GLY A 143 -6.59 -15.67 5.16
C GLY A 143 -7.15 -15.47 3.76
N SER A 144 -8.37 -14.95 3.71
CA SER A 144 -9.07 -14.62 2.47
C SER A 144 -9.42 -13.14 2.48
N LEU A 145 -9.08 -12.40 1.43
CA LEU A 145 -9.40 -10.98 1.30
C LEU A 145 -10.45 -10.79 0.21
N VAL A 146 -11.56 -10.13 0.56
CA VAL A 146 -12.70 -9.91 -0.32
C VAL A 146 -13.13 -8.45 -0.29
N ASP A 147 -13.42 -7.87 -1.46
CA ASP A 147 -14.03 -6.54 -1.64
C ASP A 147 -15.55 -6.67 -1.56
N VAL A 148 -16.13 -6.34 -0.40
CA VAL A 148 -17.56 -6.43 -0.10
C VAL A 148 -18.15 -5.03 -0.06
N TYR A 149 -19.03 -4.69 -1.00
CA TYR A 149 -19.59 -3.33 -1.17
C TYR A 149 -18.55 -2.20 -1.20
N GLY A 150 -17.32 -2.48 -1.64
CA GLY A 150 -16.25 -1.48 -1.64
C GLY A 150 -15.44 -1.42 -0.34
N ILE A 151 -15.68 -2.32 0.62
CA ILE A 151 -14.91 -2.48 1.86
C ILE A 151 -14.11 -3.78 1.78
N GLY A 152 -12.80 -3.72 1.99
CA GLY A 152 -11.91 -4.87 2.04
C GLY A 152 -11.99 -5.58 3.40
N LEU A 153 -12.57 -6.76 3.39
CA LEU A 153 -12.69 -7.65 4.54
C LEU A 153 -11.60 -8.73 4.47
N LEU A 154 -10.68 -8.73 5.44
CA LEU A 154 -9.68 -9.78 5.60
C LEU A 154 -10.18 -10.83 6.59
N PHE A 155 -10.60 -11.99 6.09
CA PHE A 155 -11.01 -13.13 6.90
C PHE A 155 -9.78 -13.88 7.41
N VAL A 156 -9.65 -13.97 8.73
CA VAL A 156 -8.59 -14.72 9.42
C VAL A 156 -9.19 -15.74 10.38
N GLY A 157 -8.46 -16.80 10.67
CA GLY A 157 -8.93 -17.86 11.56
C GLY A 157 -8.28 -19.20 11.27
N ALA A 158 -8.60 -20.20 12.10
CA ALA A 158 -8.04 -21.54 11.99
C ALA A 158 -8.19 -22.14 10.58
N SER A 159 -7.28 -23.05 10.20
CA SER A 159 -7.40 -23.79 8.94
C SER A 159 -8.69 -24.63 8.92
N GLY A 160 -9.38 -24.63 7.78
CA GLY A 160 -10.65 -25.36 7.61
C GLY A 160 -11.84 -24.79 8.38
N ILE A 161 -11.77 -23.56 8.88
CA ILE A 161 -12.89 -22.92 9.57
C ILE A 161 -13.98 -22.37 8.63
N GLY A 162 -13.72 -22.33 7.31
CA GLY A 162 -14.67 -21.82 6.31
C GLY A 162 -14.27 -20.54 5.56
N LYS A 163 -13.00 -20.10 5.64
CA LYS A 163 -12.56 -18.81 5.05
C LYS A 163 -12.79 -18.75 3.53
N SER A 164 -12.29 -19.78 2.83
CA SER A 164 -12.39 -19.91 1.38
C SER A 164 -13.83 -20.11 0.92
N GLU A 165 -14.62 -20.88 1.68
CA GLU A 165 -16.05 -21.10 1.42
C GLU A 165 -16.84 -19.78 1.54
N ILE A 166 -16.60 -18.98 2.58
CA ILE A 166 -17.21 -17.65 2.72
C ILE A 166 -16.80 -16.73 1.56
N ALA A 167 -15.54 -16.77 1.12
CA ALA A 167 -15.07 -15.95 0.02
C ALA A 167 -15.79 -16.28 -1.30
N VAL A 168 -16.03 -17.56 -1.57
CA VAL A 168 -16.76 -18.02 -2.77
C VAL A 168 -18.23 -17.64 -2.70
N ASP A 169 -18.88 -17.83 -1.55
CA ASP A 169 -20.27 -17.40 -1.33
C ASP A 169 -20.44 -15.89 -1.56
N LEU A 170 -19.48 -15.07 -1.11
CA LEU A 170 -19.48 -13.63 -1.34
C LEU A 170 -19.31 -13.31 -2.83
N VAL A 171 -18.42 -14.01 -3.53
CA VAL A 171 -18.24 -13.83 -4.98
C VAL A 171 -19.51 -14.18 -5.75
N GLU A 172 -20.20 -15.27 -5.39
CA GLU A 172 -21.47 -15.65 -6.02
C GLU A 172 -22.53 -14.54 -5.87
N ARG A 173 -22.50 -13.83 -4.73
CA ARG A 173 -23.35 -12.65 -4.46
C ARG A 173 -22.92 -11.36 -5.16
N GLY A 174 -21.86 -11.40 -5.97
CA GLY A 174 -21.38 -10.26 -6.77
C GLY A 174 -20.25 -9.45 -6.14
N HIS A 175 -19.69 -9.91 -5.01
CA HIS A 175 -18.49 -9.33 -4.42
C HIS A 175 -17.24 -9.81 -5.16
N ARG A 176 -16.07 -9.28 -4.79
CA ARG A 176 -14.83 -9.55 -5.55
C ARG A 176 -13.76 -10.18 -4.68
N LEU A 177 -13.25 -11.32 -5.12
CA LEU A 177 -12.07 -11.93 -4.52
C LEU A 177 -10.84 -11.07 -4.79
N VAL A 178 -10.02 -10.86 -3.76
CA VAL A 178 -8.71 -10.22 -3.90
C VAL A 178 -7.59 -11.25 -3.78
N ALA A 179 -7.66 -12.08 -2.74
CA ALA A 179 -6.72 -13.16 -2.46
C ALA A 179 -7.36 -14.23 -1.59
N ASP A 180 -6.88 -15.46 -1.70
CA ASP A 180 -7.26 -16.59 -0.84
C ASP A 180 -6.01 -17.36 -0.39
N ASP A 181 -6.14 -18.05 0.73
CA ASP A 181 -5.07 -18.75 1.48
C ASP A 181 -3.95 -17.84 2.00
N VAL A 182 -3.21 -17.18 1.11
CA VAL A 182 -2.11 -16.27 1.46
C VAL A 182 -2.35 -14.88 0.87
N VAL A 183 -2.52 -13.90 1.74
CA VAL A 183 -2.69 -12.49 1.38
C VAL A 183 -1.36 -11.77 1.56
N LEU A 184 -0.79 -11.28 0.47
CA LEU A 184 0.39 -10.42 0.49
C LEU A 184 -0.02 -9.01 0.88
N VAL A 185 0.44 -8.54 2.04
CA VAL A 185 0.10 -7.24 2.61
C VAL A 185 1.28 -6.31 2.50
N SER A 186 1.03 -5.09 2.01
CA SER A 186 2.02 -4.01 1.96
C SER A 186 1.48 -2.76 2.67
N ARG A 187 2.37 -2.06 3.39
CA ARG A 187 2.05 -0.75 3.97
C ARG A 187 2.40 0.33 2.96
N LYS A 188 1.40 1.10 2.53
CA LYS A 188 1.60 2.24 1.64
C LYS A 188 1.88 3.51 2.45
N LEU A 189 2.52 4.49 1.82
CA LEU A 189 2.87 5.78 2.42
C LEU A 189 1.68 6.53 3.00
N GLN A 190 0.48 6.37 2.42
CA GLN A 190 -0.73 7.03 2.88
C GLN A 190 -1.25 6.50 4.23
N GLY A 191 -0.46 5.69 4.95
CA GLY A 191 -0.85 5.11 6.24
C GLY A 191 -1.94 4.05 6.09
N ILE A 192 -1.93 3.31 4.98
CA ILE A 192 -2.90 2.26 4.69
C ILE A 192 -2.19 0.92 4.46
N VAL A 193 -2.86 -0.16 4.84
CA VAL A 193 -2.46 -1.52 4.47
C VAL A 193 -3.26 -1.98 3.25
N VAL A 194 -2.56 -2.53 2.26
CA VAL A 194 -3.15 -3.02 1.01
C VAL A 194 -2.78 -4.50 0.86
N GLY A 195 -3.80 -5.34 0.70
CA GLY A 195 -3.65 -6.75 0.41
C GLY A 195 -3.78 -7.06 -1.08
N SER A 196 -3.09 -8.11 -1.52
CA SER A 196 -3.08 -8.63 -2.89
C SER A 196 -2.79 -10.14 -2.88
N SER A 197 -3.08 -10.82 -3.99
CA SER A 197 -2.71 -12.22 -4.17
C SER A 197 -1.30 -12.34 -4.76
N GLY A 198 -0.58 -13.41 -4.42
CA GLY A 198 0.64 -13.80 -5.11
C GLY A 198 0.38 -14.20 -6.57
N GLU A 199 1.40 -14.19 -7.42
CA GLU A 199 1.23 -14.47 -8.85
C GLU A 199 0.67 -15.87 -9.13
N THR A 200 1.15 -16.88 -8.39
CA THR A 200 0.76 -18.29 -8.58
C THR A 200 -0.70 -18.55 -8.18
N LEU A 201 -1.17 -17.94 -7.10
CA LEU A 201 -2.53 -18.15 -6.56
C LEU A 201 -3.51 -17.07 -7.01
N ARG A 202 -3.13 -16.23 -7.99
CA ARG A 202 -3.97 -15.16 -8.49
C ARG A 202 -5.27 -15.72 -9.04
N ASP A 203 -6.39 -15.17 -8.61
CA ASP A 203 -7.76 -15.55 -9.02
C ASP A 203 -8.16 -17.01 -8.72
N HIS A 204 -7.38 -17.75 -7.93
CA HIS A 204 -7.67 -19.14 -7.56
C HIS A 204 -8.13 -19.25 -6.10
N ILE A 205 -9.00 -20.23 -5.83
CA ILE A 205 -9.44 -20.62 -4.49
C ILE A 205 -9.35 -22.14 -4.39
N GLU A 206 -8.89 -22.67 -3.26
CA GLU A 206 -8.98 -24.10 -2.94
C GLU A 206 -10.20 -24.36 -2.06
N ILE A 207 -11.12 -25.21 -2.52
CA ILE A 207 -12.23 -25.71 -1.69
C ILE A 207 -12.04 -27.19 -1.44
N ARG A 208 -12.07 -27.59 -0.16
CA ARG A 208 -11.96 -29.00 0.23
C ARG A 208 -13.10 -29.82 -0.37
N GLY A 209 -12.75 -30.92 -1.02
CA GLY A 209 -13.71 -31.81 -1.71
C GLY A 209 -14.05 -31.40 -3.15
N LEU A 210 -13.73 -30.17 -3.57
CA LEU A 210 -13.88 -29.73 -4.96
C LEU A 210 -12.54 -29.53 -5.68
N GLY A 211 -11.49 -29.13 -4.95
CA GLY A 211 -10.17 -28.82 -5.49
C GLY A 211 -9.97 -27.33 -5.76
N ILE A 212 -9.03 -27.00 -6.65
CA ILE A 212 -8.68 -25.62 -7.01
C ILE A 212 -9.65 -25.11 -8.07
N LEU A 213 -10.25 -23.95 -7.83
CA LEU A 213 -11.20 -23.28 -8.70
C LEU A 213 -10.60 -21.97 -9.22
N ASN A 214 -10.88 -21.64 -10.49
CA ASN A 214 -10.50 -20.35 -11.07
C ASN A 214 -11.70 -19.40 -11.06
N VAL A 215 -11.69 -18.44 -10.15
CA VAL A 215 -12.82 -17.54 -9.88
C VAL A 215 -13.08 -16.60 -11.05
N ARG A 216 -12.02 -16.09 -11.71
CA ARG A 216 -12.16 -15.23 -12.90
C ARG A 216 -12.87 -15.95 -14.04
N ASN A 217 -12.51 -17.20 -14.32
CA ASN A 217 -13.09 -17.96 -15.42
C ASN A 217 -14.54 -18.37 -15.14
N MET A 218 -14.87 -18.65 -13.87
CA MET A 218 -16.21 -19.06 -13.46
C MET A 218 -17.20 -17.89 -13.37
N PHE A 219 -16.79 -16.77 -12.78
CA PHE A 219 -17.70 -15.65 -12.45
C PHE A 219 -17.41 -14.35 -13.22
N GLY A 220 -16.40 -14.37 -14.08
CA GLY A 220 -16.00 -13.27 -14.95
C GLY A 220 -15.06 -12.27 -14.28
N VAL A 221 -14.57 -11.30 -15.08
CA VAL A 221 -13.61 -10.28 -14.64
C VAL A 221 -14.12 -9.39 -13.49
N ARG A 222 -15.44 -9.31 -13.30
CA ARG A 222 -16.08 -8.53 -12.22
C ARG A 222 -15.89 -9.15 -10.83
N ALA A 223 -15.63 -10.46 -10.76
CA ALA A 223 -15.57 -11.26 -9.55
C ALA A 223 -14.20 -11.23 -8.87
N VAL A 224 -13.21 -10.55 -9.47
CA VAL A 224 -11.84 -10.51 -8.98
C VAL A 224 -11.32 -9.07 -8.92
N ARG A 225 -10.34 -8.85 -8.05
CA ARG A 225 -9.71 -7.54 -7.84
C ARG A 225 -8.22 -7.77 -7.56
N MET A 226 -7.35 -7.02 -8.23
CA MET A 226 -5.89 -7.24 -8.11
C MET A 226 -5.34 -6.91 -6.73
N GLN A 227 -5.84 -5.83 -6.13
CA GLN A 227 -5.45 -5.37 -4.81
C GLN A 227 -6.60 -4.61 -4.17
N LYS A 228 -6.62 -4.59 -2.83
CA LYS A 228 -7.63 -3.89 -2.04
C LYS A 228 -7.03 -3.46 -0.72
N ARG A 229 -7.40 -2.27 -0.24
CA ARG A 229 -7.10 -1.84 1.13
C ARG A 229 -7.71 -2.86 2.09
N ILE A 230 -7.09 -3.09 3.24
CA ILE A 230 -7.71 -3.87 4.31
C ILE A 230 -8.34 -2.88 5.26
N GLU A 231 -9.67 -2.79 5.24
CA GLU A 231 -10.44 -1.88 6.09
C GLU A 231 -10.90 -2.55 7.38
N VAL A 232 -11.22 -3.86 7.34
CA VAL A 232 -11.68 -4.61 8.52
C VAL A 232 -11.10 -6.02 8.52
N VAL A 233 -10.61 -6.48 9.67
CA VAL A 233 -10.22 -7.87 9.89
C VAL A 233 -11.38 -8.64 10.51
N VAL A 234 -11.87 -9.68 9.82
CA VAL A 234 -12.93 -10.55 10.32
C VAL A 234 -12.30 -11.81 10.89
N LYS A 235 -12.21 -11.90 12.22
CA LYS A 235 -11.63 -13.05 12.92
C LYS A 235 -12.69 -14.11 13.16
N LEU A 236 -12.60 -15.20 12.40
CA LEU A 236 -13.47 -16.35 12.53
C LEU A 236 -12.99 -17.26 13.66
N ILE A 237 -13.88 -17.57 14.61
CA ILE A 237 -13.60 -18.50 15.72
C ILE A 237 -14.67 -19.58 15.78
N LYS A 238 -14.32 -20.75 16.33
CA LYS A 238 -15.33 -21.76 16.65
C LYS A 238 -16.20 -21.25 17.78
N TRP A 239 -17.49 -21.54 17.71
CA TRP A 239 -18.40 -21.28 18.84
C TRP A 239 -17.97 -22.06 20.07
N ASP A 240 -17.99 -21.40 21.21
CA ASP A 240 -17.71 -21.92 22.53
C ASP A 240 -18.79 -21.40 23.48
N GLU A 241 -19.53 -22.30 24.11
CA GLU A 241 -20.62 -21.97 25.04
C GLU A 241 -20.13 -21.22 26.28
N THR A 242 -18.84 -21.33 26.61
CA THR A 242 -18.24 -20.70 27.78
C THR A 242 -17.69 -19.31 27.50
N ALA A 243 -17.59 -18.90 26.23
CA ALA A 243 -17.06 -17.59 25.85
C ALA A 243 -18.13 -16.50 25.97
N ALA A 244 -17.80 -15.40 26.65
CA ALA A 244 -18.62 -14.20 26.66
C ALA A 244 -18.44 -13.43 25.34
N TYR A 245 -19.41 -13.55 24.44
CA TYR A 245 -19.45 -12.75 23.21
C TYR A 245 -20.02 -11.37 23.47
N ASP A 246 -19.41 -10.32 22.92
CA ASP A 246 -19.99 -8.97 22.94
C ASP A 246 -21.32 -8.99 22.17
N ARG A 247 -22.38 -8.54 22.84
CA ARG A 247 -23.77 -8.50 22.33
C ARG A 247 -24.20 -7.11 21.89
N ILE A 248 -23.45 -6.08 22.26
CA ILE A 248 -23.84 -4.67 22.08
C ILE A 248 -22.93 -3.99 21.05
N GLY A 249 -21.72 -4.50 20.84
CA GLY A 249 -20.77 -3.95 19.86
C GLY A 249 -20.27 -2.57 20.27
N LEU A 250 -20.10 -2.37 21.58
CA LEU A 250 -19.64 -1.10 22.16
C LEU A 250 -18.12 -1.01 22.17
N ASP A 251 -17.44 -2.15 22.29
CA ASP A 251 -15.99 -2.21 22.28
C ASP A 251 -15.51 -2.42 20.85
N GLU A 252 -14.59 -1.56 20.40
CA GLU A 252 -13.92 -1.71 19.12
C GLU A 252 -12.61 -2.47 19.33
N ASP A 253 -12.55 -3.70 18.83
CA ASP A 253 -11.30 -4.44 18.78
C ASP A 253 -10.43 -3.91 17.63
N TRP A 254 -9.12 -3.87 17.86
CA TRP A 254 -8.13 -3.47 16.86
C TRP A 254 -7.02 -4.52 16.76
N VAL A 255 -6.44 -4.63 15.57
CA VAL A 255 -5.26 -5.47 15.32
C VAL A 255 -4.23 -4.66 14.56
N SER A 256 -2.96 -4.79 14.97
CA SER A 256 -1.83 -4.13 14.29
C SER A 256 -1.36 -4.97 13.11
N ILE A 257 -1.33 -4.37 11.92
CA ILE A 257 -0.75 -4.93 10.69
C ILE A 257 0.28 -3.93 10.16
N LEU A 258 1.57 -4.32 10.13
CA LEU A 258 2.67 -3.44 9.69
C LEU A 258 2.68 -2.07 10.44
N ASP A 259 2.43 -2.13 11.75
CA ASP A 259 2.35 -0.98 12.67
C ASP A 259 1.17 -0.02 12.38
N LEU A 260 0.14 -0.49 11.68
CA LEU A 260 -1.12 0.23 11.47
C LEU A 260 -2.27 -0.51 12.14
N GLU A 261 -3.07 0.19 12.92
CA GLU A 261 -4.25 -0.37 13.58
C GLU A 261 -5.40 -0.50 12.59
N VAL A 262 -5.95 -1.71 12.49
CA VAL A 262 -7.10 -2.04 11.65
C VAL A 262 -8.21 -2.57 12.57
N PRO A 263 -9.48 -2.13 12.41
CA PRO A 263 -10.56 -2.63 13.24
C PRO A 263 -10.78 -4.12 12.99
N GLN A 264 -10.99 -4.85 14.06
CA GLN A 264 -11.24 -6.28 14.06
C GLN A 264 -12.67 -6.57 14.51
N VAL A 265 -13.33 -7.51 13.83
CA VAL A 265 -14.63 -8.05 14.26
C VAL A 265 -14.47 -9.56 14.44
N THR A 266 -14.73 -10.04 15.65
CA THR A 266 -14.70 -11.47 15.95
C THR A 266 -16.06 -12.10 15.69
N VAL A 267 -16.13 -13.05 14.76
CA VAL A 267 -17.37 -13.73 14.37
C VAL A 267 -17.27 -15.22 14.74
N PRO A 268 -18.11 -15.71 15.67
CA PRO A 268 -18.14 -17.12 15.97
C PRO A 268 -18.98 -17.90 14.95
N ILE A 269 -18.48 -19.08 14.57
CA ILE A 269 -19.07 -19.98 13.58
C ILE A 269 -19.74 -21.17 14.29
N TYR A 270 -21.02 -21.40 13.95
CA TYR A 270 -21.81 -22.57 14.34
C TYR A 270 -22.81 -22.91 13.22
N PRO A 271 -23.31 -24.16 13.17
CA PRO A 271 -24.22 -24.62 12.10
C PRO A 271 -25.50 -23.75 11.99
N GLY A 272 -25.91 -23.45 10.76
CA GLY A 272 -27.13 -22.68 10.47
C GLY A 272 -26.95 -21.15 10.44
N LYS A 273 -25.78 -20.63 10.86
CA LYS A 273 -25.46 -19.20 10.77
C LYS A 273 -24.97 -18.86 9.36
N ASN A 274 -25.65 -17.93 8.68
CA ASN A 274 -25.19 -17.43 7.38
C ASN A 274 -24.09 -16.37 7.58
N ILE A 275 -22.83 -16.79 7.54
CA ILE A 275 -21.68 -15.90 7.75
C ILE A 275 -21.56 -14.85 6.63
N THR A 276 -21.98 -15.18 5.42
CA THR A 276 -21.96 -14.30 4.26
C THR A 276 -22.83 -13.05 4.49
N VAL A 277 -24.04 -13.21 5.03
CA VAL A 277 -24.91 -12.09 5.42
C VAL A 277 -24.27 -11.23 6.52
N ILE A 278 -23.55 -11.87 7.45
CA ILE A 278 -22.86 -11.15 8.54
C ILE A 278 -21.69 -10.35 7.98
N ALA A 279 -20.91 -10.90 7.06
CA ALA A 279 -19.83 -10.19 6.38
C ALA A 279 -20.36 -8.94 5.65
N GLU A 280 -21.45 -9.07 4.91
CA GLU A 280 -22.14 -7.95 4.27
C GLU A 280 -22.60 -6.89 5.29
N THR A 281 -23.16 -7.34 6.42
CA THR A 281 -23.57 -6.45 7.52
C THR A 281 -22.38 -5.72 8.14
N ILE A 282 -21.23 -6.39 8.30
CA ILE A 282 -19.99 -5.79 8.80
C ILE A 282 -19.52 -4.67 7.84
N ALA A 283 -19.51 -4.93 6.53
CA ALA A 283 -19.14 -3.93 5.54
C ALA A 283 -20.07 -2.70 5.57
N LEU A 284 -21.39 -2.93 5.62
CA LEU A 284 -22.37 -1.84 5.71
C LEU A 284 -22.25 -1.05 7.01
N ASN A 285 -22.06 -1.74 8.14
CA ASN A 285 -21.88 -1.09 9.44
C ASN A 285 -20.59 -0.26 9.47
N TYR A 286 -19.50 -0.76 8.89
CA TYR A 286 -18.25 -0.01 8.74
C TYR A 286 -18.46 1.25 7.88
N GLN A 287 -19.20 1.13 6.78
CA GLN A 287 -19.54 2.28 5.93
C GLN A 287 -20.37 3.33 6.68
N LEU A 288 -21.32 2.92 7.53
CA LEU A 288 -22.07 3.82 8.40
C LEU A 288 -21.16 4.54 9.41
N LYS A 289 -20.21 3.83 10.02
CA LYS A 289 -19.23 4.43 10.94
C LYS A 289 -18.39 5.50 10.25
N ILE A 290 -17.93 5.27 9.01
CA ILE A 290 -17.20 6.27 8.22
C ILE A 290 -18.05 7.53 7.99
N GLN A 291 -19.37 7.37 7.82
CA GLN A 291 -20.31 8.49 7.66
C GLN A 291 -20.66 9.18 9.00
N GLY A 292 -20.07 8.75 10.12
CA GLY A 292 -20.30 9.30 11.46
C GLY A 292 -21.52 8.72 12.18
N TYR A 293 -22.11 7.64 11.66
CA TYR A 293 -23.27 7.00 12.29
C TYR A 293 -22.84 5.81 13.16
N HIS A 294 -22.95 5.96 14.49
CA HIS A 294 -22.59 4.94 15.48
C HIS A 294 -23.85 4.32 16.11
N THR A 295 -24.40 3.28 15.47
CA THR A 295 -25.65 2.61 15.88
C THR A 295 -25.68 2.18 17.34
N ALA A 296 -24.58 1.61 17.86
CA ALA A 296 -24.49 1.14 19.25
C ALA A 296 -24.54 2.31 20.25
N GLN A 297 -23.87 3.42 19.95
CA GLN A 297 -23.90 4.63 20.78
C GLN A 297 -25.28 5.28 20.76
N GLU A 298 -25.93 5.35 19.59
CA GLU A 298 -27.29 5.88 19.49
C GLU A 298 -28.30 5.01 20.26
N PHE A 299 -28.18 3.68 20.15
CA PHE A 299 -29.03 2.76 20.90
C PHE A 299 -28.80 2.88 22.41
N ASN A 300 -27.55 2.96 22.86
CA ASN A 300 -27.21 3.19 24.27
C ASN A 300 -27.77 4.53 24.77
N ARG A 301 -27.64 5.60 23.98
CA ARG A 301 -28.24 6.91 24.29
C ARG A 301 -29.76 6.79 24.48
N ARG A 302 -30.46 6.13 23.56
CA ARG A 302 -31.92 5.90 23.65
C ARG A 302 -32.30 5.05 24.87
N LEU A 303 -31.51 4.04 25.22
CA LEU A 303 -31.73 3.22 26.43
C LEU A 303 -31.56 4.05 27.70
N VAL A 304 -30.49 4.83 27.80
CA VAL A 304 -30.22 5.73 28.92
C VAL A 304 -31.33 6.77 29.06
N GLU A 305 -31.80 7.36 27.96
CA GLU A 305 -32.93 8.28 27.95
C GLU A 305 -34.22 7.64 28.47
N ARG A 306 -34.54 6.40 28.03
CA ARG A 306 -35.70 5.66 28.55
C ARG A 306 -35.58 5.34 30.04
N MET A 307 -34.39 4.95 30.51
CA MET A 307 -34.16 4.67 31.92
C MET A 307 -34.31 5.95 32.78
N LYS A 308 -33.77 7.08 32.31
CA LYS A 308 -33.94 8.38 32.98
C LYS A 308 -35.41 8.81 33.05
N ASN A 309 -36.17 8.62 31.97
CA ASN A 309 -37.60 8.95 31.95
C ASN A 309 -38.40 8.04 32.90
N LYS A 310 -38.10 6.75 32.94
CA LYS A 310 -38.78 5.81 33.85
C LYS A 310 -38.51 6.09 35.33
N ILE A 311 -37.29 6.49 35.69
CA ILE A 311 -36.93 6.92 37.06
C ILE A 311 -37.67 8.22 37.44
N ARG A 312 -37.85 9.13 36.49
CA ARG A 312 -38.57 10.40 36.69
C ARG A 312 -40.07 10.18 36.90
N ASP A 313 -40.66 9.25 36.15
CA ASP A 313 -42.06 8.85 36.32
C ASP A 313 -42.28 8.16 37.69
N ASP A 314 -41.39 7.23 38.10
CA ASP A 314 -41.48 6.56 39.42
C ASP A 314 -41.31 7.53 40.61
N MET A 315 -40.49 8.58 40.47
CA MET A 315 -40.37 9.63 41.51
C MET A 315 -41.61 10.54 41.58
N SER A 316 -42.25 10.83 40.43
CA SER A 316 -43.49 11.62 40.43
C SER A 316 -44.65 10.87 41.10
N ILE A 317 -44.75 9.55 40.91
CA ILE A 317 -45.77 8.72 41.54
C ILE A 317 -45.59 8.65 43.06
N ARG A 318 -44.34 8.67 43.57
CA ARG A 318 -44.09 8.67 45.03
C ARG A 318 -44.39 10.01 45.69
N ALA A 319 -44.16 11.12 44.98
CA ALA A 319 -44.47 12.46 45.49
C ALA A 319 -45.99 12.73 45.59
N ASP A 320 -46.81 12.03 44.82
CA ASP A 320 -48.27 12.11 44.88
C ASP A 320 -48.91 11.20 45.97
N ILE A 321 -48.10 10.42 46.69
CA ILE A 321 -48.55 9.45 47.73
C ILE A 321 -48.16 9.89 49.17
N GLU A 322 -47.34 10.93 49.33
CA GLU A 322 -47.07 11.61 50.62
C GLU A 322 -47.93 12.85 50.82
#